data_AF-A0A849WXI2-F1
#
_entry.id   AF-A0A849WXI2-F1
#
_cell.length_a   1.000
_cell.length_b   1.000
_cell.length_c   1.000
_cell.angle_alpha   90.00
_cell.angle_beta   90.00
_cell.angle_gamma   90.00
#
_symmetry.space_group_name_H-M   'P 1'
#
loop_
_entity.id
_entity.type
_entity.pdbx_description
1 polymer ?
#
loop_
_entity_poly.entity_id
_entity_poly.type
_entity_poly.pdbx_seq_one_letter_code
_entity_poly.pdbx_strand_id
1 'polypeptide(L)'
;YSVTPQTHVDIQTSTTWLREDEAATSIPLCRPFFVHKLYVRVESGSYGDAAGEVWVNGNVKGSLYAPGRDPGFWVTVGEETQSIQIKSTKNTLKVLSVQAYLSETSGFFPGPGPSYPFPSHVTAQMSQISNRVIWLVDQLEGYTNYQDYGIYLLPIKKAAAEALAVAEARGDLSFSARAFFEALLGRLDASSAYLNNSFEMKRAFHLSVELLSMREKIRRTLQ
;
A
#
# COMPACT_ATOMS: atom_id res chain seq x y z
N TYR A 1 -19.38 7.45 16.39
CA TYR A 1 -19.43 6.58 15.20
C TYR A 1 -20.05 7.36 14.06
N SER A 2 -19.24 8.03 13.24
CA SER A 2 -19.71 8.66 12.00
C SER A 2 -19.79 7.59 10.92
N VAL A 3 -21.00 7.30 10.44
CA VAL A 3 -21.22 6.38 9.31
C VAL A 3 -20.86 7.17 8.04
N THR A 4 -19.71 6.87 7.44
CA THR A 4 -19.32 7.46 6.16
C THR A 4 -20.31 6.97 5.10
N PRO A 5 -20.89 7.87 4.26
CA PRO A 5 -21.82 7.45 3.23
C PRO A 5 -21.11 6.49 2.27
N GLN A 6 -21.73 5.32 2.06
CA GLN A 6 -21.30 4.38 1.04
C GLN A 6 -21.95 4.77 -0.28
N THR A 7 -21.13 5.06 -1.28
CA THR A 7 -21.59 5.45 -2.61
C THR A 7 -21.47 4.25 -3.54
N HIS A 8 -22.57 3.93 -4.22
CA HIS A 8 -22.60 2.91 -5.26
C HIS A 8 -22.15 3.52 -6.58
N VAL A 9 -21.18 2.89 -7.23
CA VAL A 9 -20.67 3.33 -8.53
C VAL A 9 -20.56 2.14 -9.47
N ASP A 10 -21.21 2.24 -10.62
CA ASP A 10 -20.99 1.34 -11.74
C ASP A 10 -19.65 1.69 -12.39
N ILE A 11 -18.68 0.79 -12.26
CA ILE A 11 -17.30 1.01 -12.70
C ILE A 11 -17.12 0.65 -14.18
N GLN A 12 -17.74 -0.44 -14.62
CA GLN A 12 -17.68 -0.85 -16.02
C GLN A 12 -18.85 -1.75 -16.41
N THR A 13 -19.35 -1.51 -17.60
CA THR A 13 -20.19 -2.43 -18.38
C THR A 13 -19.36 -2.82 -19.60
N SER A 14 -18.68 -3.95 -19.53
CA SER A 14 -17.93 -4.49 -20.67
C SER A 14 -18.82 -5.42 -21.46
N THR A 15 -18.67 -5.45 -22.78
CA THR A 15 -19.39 -6.40 -23.65
C THR A 15 -18.45 -7.44 -24.26
N THR A 16 -17.16 -7.41 -23.87
CA THR A 16 -16.09 -8.15 -24.54
C THR A 16 -15.88 -9.52 -23.89
N TRP A 17 -15.75 -10.55 -24.73
CA TRP A 17 -15.40 -11.90 -24.30
C TRP A 17 -13.89 -11.98 -24.01
N LEU A 18 -13.54 -12.51 -22.85
CA LEU A 18 -12.16 -12.81 -22.45
C LEU A 18 -11.92 -14.29 -22.72
N ARG A 19 -10.91 -14.62 -23.52
CA ARG A 19 -10.46 -16.01 -23.67
C ARG A 19 -9.67 -16.45 -22.45
N GLU A 20 -9.39 -17.74 -22.38
CA GLU A 20 -8.52 -18.30 -21.34
C GLU A 20 -7.18 -17.55 -21.30
N ASP A 21 -6.73 -17.23 -20.09
CA ASP A 21 -5.57 -16.39 -19.79
C ASP A 21 -5.62 -14.92 -20.25
N GLU A 22 -6.71 -14.48 -20.88
CA GLU A 22 -6.91 -13.06 -21.18
C GLU A 22 -7.45 -12.31 -19.95
N ALA A 23 -6.91 -11.11 -19.75
CA ALA A 23 -7.41 -10.17 -18.76
C ALA A 23 -8.30 -9.12 -19.42
N ALA A 24 -9.41 -8.79 -18.77
CA ALA A 24 -10.15 -7.59 -19.08
C ALA A 24 -9.21 -6.38 -18.97
N THR A 25 -9.36 -5.46 -19.92
CA THR A 25 -8.69 -4.16 -19.87
C THR A 25 -8.86 -3.58 -18.48
N SER A 26 -7.73 -3.33 -17.82
CA SER A 26 -7.67 -2.71 -16.50
C SER A 26 -8.61 -1.53 -16.45
N ILE A 27 -9.51 -1.50 -15.48
CA ILE A 27 -10.44 -0.39 -15.32
C ILE A 27 -9.76 0.65 -14.45
N PRO A 28 -9.26 1.76 -15.01
CA PRO A 28 -8.68 2.81 -14.19
C PRO A 28 -9.80 3.54 -13.45
N LEU A 29 -9.66 3.70 -12.14
CA LEU A 29 -10.48 4.64 -11.39
C LEU A 29 -9.87 6.04 -11.54
N CYS A 30 -10.68 7.06 -11.86
CA CYS A 30 -10.20 8.44 -12.08
C CYS A 30 -9.46 9.03 -10.86
N ARG A 31 -9.72 8.47 -9.67
CA ARG A 31 -9.05 8.77 -8.41
C ARG A 31 -9.05 7.50 -7.55
N PRO A 32 -8.11 7.34 -6.61
CA PRO A 32 -8.12 6.18 -5.75
C PRO A 32 -9.35 6.23 -4.82
N PHE A 33 -10.05 5.11 -4.71
CA PHE A 33 -11.19 4.98 -3.81
C PHE A 33 -10.97 3.80 -2.88
N PHE A 34 -11.43 3.94 -1.63
CA PHE A 34 -11.51 2.79 -0.73
C PHE A 34 -12.67 1.89 -1.16
N VAL A 35 -12.33 0.75 -1.76
CA VAL A 35 -13.30 -0.24 -2.23
C VAL A 35 -13.53 -1.25 -1.12
N HIS A 36 -14.74 -1.28 -0.58
CA HIS A 36 -15.11 -2.28 0.42
C HIS A 36 -15.40 -3.62 -0.24
N LYS A 37 -16.25 -3.58 -1.27
CA LYS A 37 -16.74 -4.76 -1.97
C LYS A 37 -16.90 -4.47 -3.46
N LEU A 38 -16.70 -5.49 -4.26
CA LEU A 38 -17.04 -5.53 -5.68
C LEU A 38 -18.20 -6.49 -5.88
N TYR A 39 -19.17 -6.07 -6.69
CA TYR A 39 -20.19 -6.93 -7.25
C TYR A 39 -19.90 -7.14 -8.73
N VAL A 40 -19.57 -8.38 -9.09
CA VAL A 40 -19.13 -8.73 -10.44
C VAL A 40 -20.16 -9.67 -11.04
N ARG A 41 -20.73 -9.30 -12.19
CA ARG A 41 -21.58 -10.17 -13.01
C ARG A 41 -20.80 -10.66 -14.20
N VAL A 42 -20.81 -11.97 -14.40
CA VAL A 42 -20.10 -12.62 -15.50
C VAL A 42 -21.02 -13.59 -16.22
N GLU A 43 -20.65 -13.97 -17.43
CA GLU A 43 -21.32 -14.98 -18.25
C GLU A 43 -20.26 -15.90 -18.83
N SER A 44 -20.51 -17.20 -18.78
CA SER A 44 -19.62 -18.17 -19.44
C SER A 44 -19.86 -18.21 -20.95
N GLY A 45 -18.80 -18.42 -21.71
CA GLY A 45 -18.86 -18.72 -23.13
C GLY A 45 -19.49 -20.08 -23.43
N SER A 46 -19.79 -20.31 -24.72
CA SER A 46 -20.55 -21.44 -25.25
C SER A 46 -20.29 -22.80 -24.55
N TYR A 47 -21.36 -23.38 -23.99
CA TYR A 47 -21.54 -24.78 -23.56
C TYR A 47 -20.67 -25.34 -22.42
N GLY A 48 -19.97 -24.53 -21.63
CA GLY A 48 -19.25 -25.02 -20.45
C GLY A 48 -19.15 -24.01 -19.32
N ASP A 49 -18.68 -24.44 -18.16
CA ASP A 49 -18.37 -23.53 -17.05
C ASP A 49 -17.12 -22.71 -17.37
N ALA A 50 -17.09 -21.46 -16.91
CA ALA A 50 -15.91 -20.62 -16.94
C ALA A 50 -15.45 -20.30 -15.52
N ALA A 51 -14.15 -20.03 -15.36
CA ALA A 51 -13.60 -19.51 -14.12
C ALA A 51 -12.73 -18.30 -14.40
N GLY A 52 -12.65 -17.42 -13.43
CA GLY A 52 -11.77 -16.25 -13.50
C GLY A 52 -11.32 -15.82 -12.13
N GLU A 53 -10.45 -14.82 -12.12
CA GLU A 53 -9.91 -14.22 -10.91
C GLU A 53 -10.10 -12.71 -10.98
N VAL A 54 -10.42 -12.12 -9.83
CA VAL A 54 -10.46 -10.68 -9.63
C VAL A 54 -9.13 -10.24 -9.06
N TRP A 55 -8.46 -9.38 -9.81
CA TRP A 55 -7.18 -8.80 -9.49
C TRP A 55 -7.37 -7.32 -9.13
N VAL A 56 -6.82 -6.91 -8.01
CA VAL A 56 -6.86 -5.53 -7.51
C VAL A 56 -5.44 -5.08 -7.24
N ASN A 57 -5.03 -3.97 -7.86
CA ASN A 57 -3.66 -3.44 -7.73
C ASN A 57 -2.55 -4.50 -8.01
N GLY A 58 -2.83 -5.47 -8.89
CA GLY A 58 -1.89 -6.56 -9.23
C GLY A 58 -1.90 -7.77 -8.29
N ASN A 59 -2.81 -7.83 -7.31
CA ASN A 59 -2.98 -8.98 -6.40
C ASN A 59 -4.34 -9.65 -6.59
N VAL A 60 -4.38 -10.98 -6.48
CA VAL A 60 -5.64 -11.75 -6.51
C VAL A 60 -6.45 -11.50 -5.24
N LYS A 61 -7.71 -11.08 -5.38
CA LYS A 61 -8.65 -10.84 -4.28
C LYS A 61 -9.78 -11.85 -4.19
N GLY A 62 -10.07 -12.55 -5.29
CA GLY A 62 -11.11 -13.56 -5.29
C GLY A 62 -11.18 -14.33 -6.60
N SER A 63 -11.85 -15.47 -6.55
CA SER A 63 -12.12 -16.31 -7.71
C SER A 63 -13.60 -16.23 -8.07
N LEU A 64 -13.87 -16.28 -9.37
CA LEU A 64 -15.19 -16.28 -9.98
C LEU A 64 -15.39 -17.64 -10.65
N TYR A 65 -16.59 -18.20 -10.55
CA TYR A 65 -16.94 -19.44 -11.21
C TYR A 65 -18.31 -19.30 -11.86
N ALA A 66 -18.36 -19.26 -13.19
CA ALA A 66 -19.56 -19.02 -13.96
C ALA A 66 -20.11 -20.32 -14.59
N PRO A 67 -21.11 -20.98 -13.99
CA PRO A 67 -21.67 -22.23 -14.51
C PRO A 67 -22.69 -22.04 -15.65
N GLY A 68 -22.71 -20.87 -16.29
CA GLY A 68 -23.73 -20.54 -17.29
C GLY A 68 -23.91 -19.03 -17.47
N ARG A 69 -25.17 -18.58 -17.60
CA ARG A 69 -25.51 -17.18 -17.85
C ARG A 69 -25.76 -16.39 -16.57
N ASP A 70 -25.10 -15.23 -16.49
CA ASP A 70 -25.36 -14.16 -15.53
C ASP A 70 -25.25 -14.48 -14.02
N PRO A 71 -24.31 -15.32 -13.54
CA PRO A 71 -24.03 -15.38 -12.11
C PRO A 71 -23.36 -14.08 -11.60
N GLY A 72 -23.82 -13.63 -10.43
CA GLY A 72 -23.28 -12.48 -9.70
C GLY A 72 -22.46 -12.90 -8.48
N PHE A 73 -21.31 -12.28 -8.29
CA PHE A 73 -20.36 -12.59 -7.21
C PHE A 73 -20.03 -11.37 -6.38
N TRP A 74 -19.89 -11.59 -5.08
CA TRP A 74 -19.38 -10.61 -4.13
C TRP A 74 -17.92 -10.89 -3.82
N VAL A 75 -17.05 -9.92 -4.08
CA VAL A 75 -15.63 -9.99 -3.74
C VAL A 75 -15.32 -8.92 -2.70
N THR A 76 -14.77 -9.35 -1.56
CA THR A 76 -14.35 -8.43 -0.50
C THR A 76 -12.94 -7.93 -0.81
N VAL A 77 -12.77 -6.61 -0.88
CA VAL A 77 -11.49 -5.98 -1.25
C VAL A 77 -10.88 -5.31 -0.01
N GLY A 78 -11.61 -4.37 0.59
CA GLY A 78 -11.22 -3.73 1.85
C GLY A 78 -9.94 -2.89 1.76
N GLU A 79 -9.63 -2.33 0.58
CA GLU A 79 -8.42 -1.53 0.36
C GLU A 79 -8.64 -0.41 -0.67
N GLU A 80 -7.72 0.55 -0.68
CA GLU A 80 -7.69 1.62 -1.66
C GLU A 80 -7.25 1.08 -3.02
N THR A 81 -8.11 1.22 -4.02
CA THR A 81 -7.98 0.58 -5.32
C THR A 81 -7.76 1.60 -6.42
N GLN A 82 -6.77 1.34 -7.28
CA GLN A 82 -6.46 2.17 -8.46
C GLN A 82 -6.75 1.43 -9.77
N SER A 83 -6.59 0.11 -9.75
CA SER A 83 -6.90 -0.76 -10.88
C SER A 83 -7.65 -2.00 -10.44
N ILE A 84 -8.69 -2.35 -11.21
CA ILE A 84 -9.40 -3.61 -11.12
C ILE A 84 -9.24 -4.31 -12.45
N GLN A 85 -8.84 -5.58 -12.39
CA GLN A 85 -8.66 -6.47 -13.54
C GLN A 85 -9.42 -7.76 -13.27
N ILE A 86 -10.00 -8.34 -14.31
CA ILE A 86 -10.64 -9.65 -14.24
C ILE A 86 -9.94 -10.52 -15.26
N LYS A 87 -9.34 -11.61 -14.83
CA LYS A 87 -8.62 -12.53 -15.71
C LYS A 87 -9.42 -13.82 -15.84
N SER A 88 -9.64 -14.30 -17.07
CA SER A 88 -10.19 -15.65 -17.26
C SER A 88 -9.11 -16.68 -16.98
N THR A 89 -9.40 -17.66 -16.14
CA THR A 89 -8.48 -18.77 -15.82
C THR A 89 -8.94 -20.10 -16.41
N LYS A 90 -10.22 -20.20 -16.81
CA LYS A 90 -10.76 -21.41 -17.42
C LYS A 90 -11.88 -21.04 -18.38
N ASN A 91 -11.78 -21.49 -19.63
CA ASN A 91 -12.76 -21.24 -20.69
C ASN A 91 -12.96 -19.73 -20.97
N THR A 92 -13.91 -19.38 -21.84
CA THR A 92 -14.20 -17.99 -22.20
C THR A 92 -15.12 -17.36 -21.16
N LEU A 93 -14.75 -16.21 -20.62
CA LEU A 93 -15.52 -15.46 -19.62
C LEU A 93 -15.91 -14.09 -20.21
N LYS A 94 -17.18 -13.72 -20.12
CA LYS A 94 -17.64 -12.37 -20.41
C LYS A 94 -17.98 -11.65 -19.13
N VAL A 95 -17.39 -10.49 -18.91
CA VAL A 95 -17.74 -9.62 -17.79
C VAL A 95 -18.93 -8.78 -18.23
N LEU A 96 -20.08 -8.93 -17.57
CA LEU A 96 -21.31 -8.18 -17.88
C LEU A 96 -21.29 -6.82 -17.19
N SER A 97 -21.01 -6.80 -15.89
CA SER A 97 -20.88 -5.57 -15.14
C SER A 97 -19.99 -5.73 -13.91
N VAL A 98 -19.33 -4.64 -13.54
CA VAL A 98 -18.56 -4.50 -12.30
C VAL A 98 -19.08 -3.28 -11.57
N GLN A 99 -19.62 -3.50 -10.38
CA GLN A 99 -20.07 -2.44 -9.47
C GLN A 99 -19.18 -2.43 -8.24
N ALA A 100 -18.86 -1.26 -7.72
CA ALA A 100 -18.16 -1.14 -6.46
C ALA A 100 -18.96 -0.42 -5.39
N TYR A 101 -18.72 -0.88 -4.17
CA TYR A 101 -19.17 -0.24 -2.94
C TYR A 101 -18.00 0.54 -2.39
N LEU A 102 -18.09 1.86 -2.58
CA LEU A 102 -17.05 2.80 -2.23
C LEU A 102 -17.45 3.55 -0.96
N SER A 103 -16.47 3.93 -0.14
CA SER A 103 -16.66 5.04 0.78
C SER A 103 -15.79 6.20 0.33
N GLU A 104 -16.33 7.42 0.38
CA GLU A 104 -15.49 8.62 0.33
C GLU A 104 -14.65 8.65 1.60
N THR A 105 -13.46 8.09 1.53
CA THR A 105 -12.45 8.37 2.55
C THR A 105 -11.95 9.78 2.24
N SER A 106 -12.39 10.76 3.03
CA SER A 106 -11.72 12.05 3.16
C SER A 106 -10.37 11.86 3.87
N GLY A 107 -9.50 11.08 3.24
CA GLY A 107 -8.09 10.96 3.55
C GLY A 107 -7.40 11.38 2.28
N PHE A 108 -6.74 12.52 2.31
CA PHE A 108 -6.00 13.08 1.19
C PHE A 108 -4.85 12.13 0.81
N PHE A 109 -5.12 11.20 -0.11
CA PHE A 109 -4.14 10.34 -0.77
C PHE A 109 -4.23 10.64 -2.29
N PRO A 110 -3.22 11.25 -2.92
CA PRO A 110 -3.12 11.36 -4.36
C PRO A 110 -2.72 9.99 -4.93
N GLY A 111 -3.51 9.56 -5.90
CA GLY A 111 -3.19 8.44 -6.76
C GLY A 111 -1.96 8.70 -7.64
N PRO A 112 -1.62 7.74 -8.51
CA PRO A 112 -0.40 7.78 -9.31
C PRO A 112 -0.58 8.83 -10.39
N GLY A 113 0.04 9.99 -10.20
CA GLY A 113 0.35 10.86 -11.33
C GLY A 113 1.22 10.10 -12.35
N PRO A 114 1.28 10.57 -13.60
CA PRO A 114 2.17 9.99 -14.60
C PRO A 114 3.57 9.85 -13.98
N SER A 115 4.08 8.62 -13.99
CA SER A 115 5.43 8.29 -13.55
C SER A 115 6.42 8.97 -14.49
N TYR A 116 6.74 10.22 -14.19
CA TYR A 116 7.94 10.84 -14.70
C TYR A 116 9.11 10.04 -14.14
N PRO A 117 10.01 9.51 -14.99
CA PRO A 117 11.24 8.92 -14.51
C PRO A 117 12.04 10.03 -13.85
N PHE A 118 11.97 10.12 -12.52
CA PHE A 118 12.85 10.99 -11.77
C PHE A 118 14.27 10.46 -11.92
N PRO A 119 15.25 11.33 -12.25
CA PRO A 119 16.61 10.90 -12.52
C PRO A 119 17.20 10.18 -11.30
N SER A 120 17.73 8.99 -11.56
CA SER A 120 18.20 7.94 -10.66
C SER A 120 19.35 8.31 -9.70
N HIS A 121 19.69 9.59 -9.59
CA HIS A 121 20.83 10.07 -8.80
C HIS A 121 20.41 10.82 -7.53
N VAL A 122 19.11 11.12 -7.35
CA VAL A 122 18.55 11.73 -6.12
C VAL A 122 17.65 10.74 -5.35
N THR A 123 17.27 9.62 -5.98
CA THR A 123 16.29 8.63 -5.53
C THR A 123 16.84 7.55 -4.58
N ALA A 124 17.99 7.77 -3.93
CA ALA A 124 18.57 6.82 -2.97
C ALA A 124 18.69 7.38 -1.53
N GLN A 125 18.26 8.63 -1.28
CA GLN A 125 18.47 9.25 0.03
C GLN A 125 17.58 8.67 1.12
N MET A 126 16.34 8.33 0.80
CA MET A 126 15.32 7.91 1.77
C MET A 126 15.42 6.43 2.13
N SER A 127 15.72 5.57 1.16
CA SER A 127 16.11 4.19 1.42
C SER A 127 17.41 4.11 2.22
N GLN A 128 18.43 4.93 1.90
CA GLN A 128 19.66 5.02 2.70
C GLN A 128 19.40 5.51 4.13
N ILE A 129 18.54 6.52 4.31
CA ILE A 129 18.15 7.00 5.63
C ILE A 129 17.44 5.89 6.41
N SER A 130 16.50 5.16 5.81
CA SER A 130 15.79 4.05 6.47
C SER A 130 16.75 2.95 6.91
N ASN A 131 17.63 2.51 6.01
CA ASN A 131 18.67 1.53 6.33
C ASN A 131 19.57 2.02 7.47
N ARG A 132 19.94 3.30 7.47
CA ARG A 132 20.75 3.88 8.54
C ARG A 132 20.01 3.91 9.87
N VAL A 133 18.72 4.24 9.87
CA VAL A 133 17.87 4.21 11.08
C VAL A 133 17.79 2.80 11.65
N ILE A 134 17.55 1.78 10.84
CA ILE A 134 17.52 0.37 11.27
C ILE A 134 18.85 0.01 11.94
N TRP A 135 19.97 0.29 11.26
CA TRP A 135 21.30 0.00 11.81
C TRP A 135 21.56 0.72 13.14
N LEU A 136 21.17 1.99 13.26
CA LEU A 136 21.34 2.75 14.51
C LEU A 136 20.50 2.16 15.65
N VAL A 137 19.27 1.74 15.38
CA VAL A 137 18.42 1.08 16.38
C VAL A 137 19.04 -0.25 16.82
N ASP A 138 19.60 -1.03 15.90
CA ASP A 138 20.29 -2.28 16.21
C ASP A 138 21.54 -2.05 17.07
N GLN A 139 22.30 -1.00 16.80
CA GLN A 139 23.45 -0.64 17.64
C GLN A 139 23.02 -0.14 19.03
N LEU A 140 21.85 0.50 19.14
CA LEU A 140 21.31 0.97 20.42
C LEU A 140 20.75 -0.15 21.30
N GLU A 141 20.39 -1.30 20.72
CA GLU A 141 19.86 -2.46 21.43
C GLU A 141 20.78 -2.91 22.59
N GLY A 142 22.10 -2.91 22.37
CA GLY A 142 23.09 -3.29 23.38
C GLY A 142 23.24 -2.31 24.56
N TYR A 143 22.61 -1.13 24.48
CA TYR A 143 22.68 -0.09 25.51
C TYR A 143 21.34 0.17 26.20
N THR A 144 20.30 -0.59 25.87
CA THR A 144 18.96 -0.45 26.45
C THR A 144 18.50 -1.74 27.12
N ASN A 145 17.55 -1.62 28.04
CA ASN A 145 16.87 -2.79 28.57
C ASN A 145 15.78 -3.26 27.59
N TYR A 146 15.34 -4.51 27.73
CA TYR A 146 14.37 -5.11 26.82
C TYR A 146 13.02 -4.36 26.79
N GLN A 147 12.61 -3.80 27.92
CA GLN A 147 11.33 -3.12 28.05
C GLN A 147 11.34 -1.78 27.28
N ASP A 148 12.36 -0.96 27.48
CA ASP A 148 12.55 0.31 26.80
C ASP A 148 12.79 0.11 25.30
N TYR A 149 13.53 -0.94 24.93
CA TYR A 149 13.67 -1.34 23.53
C TYR A 149 12.29 -1.60 22.90
N GLY A 150 11.46 -2.43 23.53
CA GLY A 150 10.14 -2.80 23.02
C GLY A 150 9.18 -1.60 22.89
N ILE A 151 9.25 -0.64 23.81
CA ILE A 151 8.37 0.52 23.85
C ILE A 151 8.82 1.61 22.86
N TYR A 152 10.11 1.90 22.79
CA TYR A 152 10.62 3.07 22.06
C TYR A 152 11.34 2.72 20.76
N LEU A 153 12.26 1.75 20.79
CA LEU A 153 13.15 1.49 19.66
C LEU A 153 12.57 0.53 18.63
N LEU A 154 11.88 -0.53 19.07
CA LEU A 154 11.27 -1.51 18.18
C LEU A 154 10.22 -0.89 17.22
N PRO A 155 9.34 0.03 17.66
CA PRO A 155 8.43 0.72 16.74
C PRO A 155 9.16 1.55 15.68
N ILE A 156 10.28 2.19 16.02
CA ILE A 156 11.11 2.92 15.05
C ILE A 156 11.69 1.95 14.02
N LYS A 157 12.27 0.83 14.47
CA LYS A 157 12.84 -0.19 13.57
C LYS A 157 11.80 -0.75 12.60
N LYS A 158 10.60 -1.08 13.10
CA LYS A 158 9.50 -1.58 12.25
C LYS A 158 9.07 -0.56 11.21
N ALA A 159 8.83 0.69 11.62
CA ALA A 159 8.45 1.76 10.70
C ALA A 159 9.55 2.05 9.66
N ALA A 160 10.82 1.98 10.05
CA ALA A 160 11.94 2.15 9.12
C ALA A 160 12.05 0.99 8.12
N ALA A 161 11.81 -0.25 8.55
CA ALA A 161 11.80 -1.41 7.66
C ALA A 161 10.64 -1.35 6.65
N GLU A 162 9.45 -0.91 7.07
CA GLU A 162 8.31 -0.69 6.18
C GLU A 162 8.60 0.42 5.17
N ALA A 163 9.13 1.56 5.62
CA ALA A 163 9.50 2.67 4.76
C ALA A 163 10.58 2.26 3.74
N LEU A 164 11.58 1.49 4.17
CA LEU A 164 12.61 0.94 3.29
C LEU A 164 12.01 0.02 2.22
N ALA A 165 11.21 -0.97 2.63
CA ALA A 165 10.63 -1.94 1.70
C ALA A 165 9.77 -1.25 0.63
N VAL A 166 9.03 -0.22 1.01
CA VAL A 166 8.19 0.56 0.08
C VAL A 166 9.04 1.47 -0.80
N ALA A 167 10.07 2.11 -0.25
CA ALA A 167 11.00 2.93 -1.01
C ALA A 167 11.76 2.12 -2.08
N GLU A 168 12.22 0.91 -1.75
CA GLU A 168 12.87 0.01 -2.70
C GLU A 168 11.89 -0.50 -3.77
N ALA A 169 10.65 -0.80 -3.39
CA ALA A 169 9.65 -1.32 -4.33
C ALA A 169 9.06 -0.25 -5.26
N ARG A 170 8.91 0.99 -4.80
CA ARG A 170 8.13 2.04 -5.50
C ARG A 170 8.93 3.31 -5.81
N GLY A 171 10.15 3.42 -5.29
CA GLY A 171 10.98 4.62 -5.35
C GLY A 171 10.85 5.49 -4.09
N ASP A 172 12.00 6.04 -3.67
CA ASP A 172 12.24 6.81 -2.44
C ASP A 172 11.25 7.94 -2.15
N LEU A 173 10.81 8.67 -3.18
CA LEU A 173 9.89 9.81 -3.05
C LEU A 173 8.54 9.57 -3.71
N SER A 174 8.19 8.30 -3.95
CA SER A 174 6.82 7.97 -4.34
C SER A 174 5.86 8.46 -3.26
N PHE A 175 4.66 8.90 -3.66
CA PHE A 175 3.68 9.37 -2.67
C PHE A 175 3.37 8.30 -1.62
N SER A 176 3.37 7.03 -2.03
CA SER A 176 3.25 5.89 -1.13
C SER A 176 4.39 5.86 -0.11
N ALA A 177 5.64 5.98 -0.54
CA ALA A 177 6.81 5.98 0.36
C ALA A 177 6.76 7.16 1.34
N ARG A 178 6.31 8.34 0.89
CA ARG A 178 6.14 9.54 1.73
C ARG A 178 5.30 9.27 2.98
N ALA A 179 4.17 8.56 2.86
CA ALA A 179 3.32 8.23 4.01
C ALA A 179 4.04 7.35 5.04
N PHE A 180 4.85 6.39 4.60
CA PHE A 180 5.67 5.56 5.51
C PHE A 180 6.79 6.38 6.17
N PHE A 181 7.37 7.34 5.47
CA PHE A 181 8.34 8.26 6.04
C PHE A 181 7.73 9.23 7.06
N GLU A 182 6.50 9.70 6.83
CA GLU A 182 5.74 10.48 7.82
C GLU A 182 5.42 9.65 9.06
N ALA A 183 5.05 8.38 8.89
CA ALA A 183 4.84 7.45 10.01
C ALA A 183 6.14 7.21 10.81
N LEU A 184 7.26 6.98 10.12
CA LEU A 184 8.59 6.86 10.73
C LEU A 184 8.96 8.12 11.51
N LEU A 185 8.76 9.31 10.92
CA LEU A 185 8.99 10.59 11.57
C LEU A 185 8.14 10.71 12.85
N GLY A 186 6.86 10.35 12.80
CA GLY A 186 5.99 10.33 13.97
C GLY A 186 6.48 9.42 15.10
N ARG A 187 7.07 8.25 14.77
CA ARG A 187 7.67 7.35 15.78
C ARG A 187 8.96 7.91 16.38
N LEU A 188 9.79 8.58 15.56
CA LEU A 188 10.99 9.27 16.02
C LEU A 188 10.65 10.46 16.93
N ASP A 189 9.59 11.22 16.60
CA ASP A 189 9.12 12.33 17.43
C ASP A 189 8.55 11.84 18.77
N ALA A 190 7.72 10.79 18.74
CA ALA A 190 7.17 10.18 19.96
C ALA A 190 8.26 9.63 20.91
N SER A 191 9.38 9.16 20.35
CA SER A 191 10.49 8.60 21.12
C SER A 191 11.57 9.63 21.49
N SER A 192 11.38 10.91 21.14
CA SER A 192 12.42 11.93 21.32
C SER A 192 12.83 12.15 22.77
N ALA A 193 11.90 12.03 23.73
CA ALA A 193 12.20 12.17 25.15
C ALA A 193 13.15 11.06 25.63
N TYR A 194 12.89 9.81 25.23
CA TYR A 194 13.75 8.67 25.51
C TYR A 194 15.13 8.83 24.86
N LEU A 195 15.18 9.24 23.59
CA LEU A 195 16.45 9.47 22.88
C LEU A 195 17.28 10.60 23.53
N ASN A 196 16.64 11.65 24.03
CA ASN A 196 17.35 12.70 24.76
C ASN A 196 17.93 12.20 26.10
N ASN A 197 17.20 11.36 26.83
CA ASN A 197 17.71 10.76 28.08
C ASN A 197 18.92 9.86 27.82
N SER A 198 18.96 9.17 26.68
CA SER A 198 20.12 8.33 26.31
C SER A 198 21.41 9.13 26.08
N PHE A 199 21.36 10.47 26.01
CA PHE A 199 22.54 11.32 25.95
C PHE A 199 23.40 11.28 27.22
N GLU A 200 22.80 10.92 28.35
CA GLU A 200 23.54 10.75 29.61
C GLU A 200 24.49 9.55 29.55
N MET A 201 24.25 8.60 28.63
CA MET A 201 25.08 7.43 28.41
C MET A 201 26.15 7.70 27.34
N LYS A 202 27.40 7.88 27.78
CA LYS A 202 28.55 8.22 26.91
C LYS A 202 28.70 7.36 25.64
N ARG A 203 28.35 6.06 25.70
CA ARG A 203 28.45 5.13 24.55
C ARG A 203 27.25 5.20 23.59
N ALA A 204 26.05 5.52 24.09
CA ALA A 204 24.84 5.65 23.27
C ALA A 204 24.68 7.06 22.67
N PHE A 205 25.33 8.07 23.28
CA PHE A 205 25.26 9.48 22.89
C PHE A 205 25.39 9.69 21.37
N HIS A 206 26.46 9.19 20.75
CA HIS A 206 26.70 9.40 19.32
C HIS A 206 25.62 8.75 18.43
N LEU A 207 25.15 7.56 18.81
CA LEU A 207 24.10 6.84 18.07
C LEU A 207 22.77 7.58 18.15
N SER A 208 22.40 8.07 19.34
CA SER A 208 21.15 8.81 19.55
C SER A 208 21.16 10.17 18.88
N VAL A 209 22.29 10.88 18.89
CA VAL A 209 22.46 12.14 18.14
C VAL A 209 22.32 11.88 16.64
N GLU A 210 22.95 10.82 16.13
CA GLU A 210 22.84 10.48 14.71
C GLU A 210 21.41 10.08 14.34
N LEU A 211 20.71 9.35 15.19
CA LEU A 211 19.30 8.97 14.98
C LEU A 211 18.38 10.20 14.93
N LEU A 212 18.60 11.18 15.82
CA LEU A 212 17.89 12.46 15.78
C LEU A 212 18.30 13.31 14.57
N SER A 213 19.53 13.21 14.10
CA SER A 213 19.93 13.82 12.82
C SER A 213 19.19 13.19 11.64
N MET A 214 18.99 11.87 11.62
CA MET A 214 18.17 11.20 10.60
C MET A 214 16.74 11.71 10.63
N ARG A 215 16.15 11.92 11.82
CA ARG A 215 14.83 12.54 11.97
C ARG A 215 14.74 13.90 11.29
N GLU A 216 15.71 14.79 11.51
CA GLU A 216 15.71 16.11 10.86
C GLU A 216 15.95 16.03 9.35
N LYS A 217 16.75 15.06 8.88
CA LYS A 217 16.89 14.80 7.43
C LYS A 217 15.56 14.37 6.82
N ILE A 218 14.86 13.42 7.43
CA ILE A 218 13.53 12.99 6.98
C ILE A 218 12.58 14.19 6.92
N ARG A 219 12.52 14.99 7.99
CA ARG A 219 11.66 16.18 8.06
C ARG A 219 11.95 17.17 6.93
N ARG A 220 13.23 17.45 6.64
CA ARG A 220 13.63 18.37 5.56
C ARG A 220 13.27 17.85 4.18
N THR A 221 13.39 16.55 3.96
CA THR A 221 13.09 15.95 2.65
C THR A 221 11.58 15.82 2.41
N LEU A 222 10.76 15.77 3.46
CA LEU A 222 9.30 15.74 3.34
C LEU A 222 8.68 17.14 3.14
N GLN A 223 9.39 18.22 3.48
CA GLN A 223 8.95 19.61 3.26
C GLN A 223 9.13 20.02 1.80
#